data_AF-A0A0C2VJ26-F1
#
_entry.id   AF-A0A0C2VJ26-F1
#
_cell.length_a   1.000
_cell.length_b   1.000
_cell.length_c   1.000
_cell.angle_alpha   90.00
_cell.angle_beta   90.00
_cell.angle_gamma   90.00
#
_symmetry.space_group_name_H-M   'P 1'
#
loop_
_entity.id
_entity.type
_entity.pdbx_description
1 polymer ?
#
loop_
_entity_poly.entity_id
_entity_poly.type
_entity_poly.pdbx_seq_one_letter_code
_entity_poly.pdbx_strand_id
1 'polypeptide(L)' 'MSFHVEMLKDKVEFYEAHSLSSLEKKINDQMEHNQAILLRVHSVSHQVTIDEKGRPYYTAVVHYKAI' A
#
# COMPACT_ATOMS: atom_id res chain seq x y z
N MET A 1 5.92 -23.73 -23.21
CA MET A 1 5.87 -22.29 -22.89
C MET A 1 6.89 -22.02 -21.81
N SER A 2 7.87 -21.17 -22.07
CA SER A 2 8.87 -20.78 -21.07
C SER A 2 8.35 -19.56 -20.33
N PHE A 3 7.84 -19.73 -19.11
CA PHE A 3 7.45 -18.61 -18.26
C PHE A 3 8.71 -17.89 -17.79
N HIS A 4 9.04 -16.76 -18.43
CA HIS A 4 10.00 -15.81 -17.88
C HIS A 4 9.27 -14.96 -16.84
N VAL A 5 9.51 -15.26 -15.57
CA VAL A 5 9.09 -14.39 -14.47
C VAL A 5 10.19 -13.34 -14.32
N GLU A 6 10.01 -12.18 -14.96
CA GLU A 6 10.77 -11.00 -14.56
C GLU A 6 10.30 -10.62 -13.15
N MET A 7 11.21 -10.68 -12.17
CA MET A 7 10.90 -10.20 -10.83
C MET A 7 10.57 -8.71 -10.91
N LEU A 8 9.37 -8.37 -10.45
CA LEU A 8 8.99 -6.98 -10.24
C LEU A 8 9.95 -6.37 -9.22
N LYS A 9 10.43 -5.17 -9.55
CA LYS A 9 11.27 -4.37 -8.64
C LYS A 9 10.41 -3.79 -7.51
N ASP A 10 11.07 -3.11 -6.59
CA ASP A 10 10.44 -2.34 -5.53
C ASP A 10 9.27 -1.48 -6.06
N LYS A 11 8.18 -1.44 -5.28
CA LYS A 11 6.95 -0.71 -5.60
C LYS A 11 6.60 0.20 -4.44
N VAL A 12 6.18 1.42 -4.72
CA VAL A 12 5.66 2.35 -3.71
C VAL A 12 4.21 2.67 -4.04
N GLU A 13 3.32 2.54 -3.07
CA GLU A 13 1.90 2.86 -3.23
C GLU A 13 1.44 3.84 -2.15
N PHE A 14 0.57 4.77 -2.56
CA PHE A 14 -0.03 5.77 -1.69
C PHE A 14 -1.48 5.39 -1.44
N TYR A 15 -1.89 5.48 -0.18
CA TYR A 15 -3.24 5.17 0.26
C TYR A 15 -3.80 6.34 1.03
N GLU A 16 -5.11 6.52 0.91
CA GLU A 16 -5.83 7.56 1.62
C GLU A 16 -7.26 7.11 1.96
N ALA A 17 -7.78 7.57 3.10
CA ALA A 17 -9.16 7.36 3.49
C ALA A 17 -9.62 8.37 4.56
N HIS A 18 -10.94 8.54 4.67
CA HIS A 18 -11.57 9.34 5.74
C HIS A 18 -11.68 8.61 7.08
N SER A 19 -11.24 7.35 7.17
CA SER A 19 -11.16 6.61 8.43
C SER A 19 -9.96 5.67 8.44
N LEU A 20 -9.36 5.47 9.61
CA LEU A 20 -8.21 4.58 9.78
C LEU A 20 -8.55 3.13 9.39
N SER A 21 -9.74 2.63 9.74
CA SER A 21 -10.18 1.28 9.37
C SER A 21 -10.31 1.11 7.86
N SER A 22 -10.82 2.12 7.14
CA SER A 22 -10.87 2.08 5.68
C SER A 22 -9.48 2.13 5.05
N LEU A 23 -8.54 2.88 5.63
CA LEU A 23 -7.16 2.93 5.18
C LEU A 23 -6.48 1.56 5.34
N GLU A 24 -6.61 0.96 6.52
CA GLU A 24 -6.07 -0.35 6.86
C GLU A 24 -6.61 -1.44 5.92
N LYS A 25 -7.94 -1.45 5.69
CA LYS A 25 -8.54 -2.40 4.75
C LYS A 25 -7.95 -2.29 3.35
N LYS A 26 -7.83 -1.05 2.81
CA LYS A 26 -7.25 -0.83 1.48
C LYS A 26 -5.81 -1.35 1.38
N ILE A 27 -5.00 -1.11 2.41
CA ILE A 27 -3.61 -1.59 2.45
C ILE A 27 -3.58 -3.12 2.49
N ASN A 28 -4.40 -3.76 3.33
CA ASN A 28 -4.45 -5.22 3.45
C ASN A 28 -4.92 -5.90 2.16
N ASP A 29 -5.98 -5.39 1.53
CA ASP A 29 -6.48 -5.91 0.25
C ASP A 29 -5.38 -5.85 -0.82
N GLN A 30 -4.60 -4.77 -0.87
CA GLN A 30 -3.51 -4.62 -1.84
C GLN A 30 -2.26 -5.42 -1.47
N MET A 31 -2.01 -5.65 -0.17
CA MET A 31 -0.95 -6.56 0.28
C MET A 31 -1.19 -7.98 -0.22
N GLU A 32 -2.42 -8.48 -0.18
CA GLU A 32 -2.77 -9.82 -0.68
C GLU A 32 -2.47 -9.95 -2.19
N HIS A 33 -2.85 -8.94 -2.98
CA HIS A 33 -2.50 -8.89 -4.40
C HIS A 33 -0.98 -8.84 -4.64
N ASN A 34 -0.25 -8.05 -3.85
CA ASN A 34 1.20 -7.89 -4.01
C ASN A 34 1.97 -9.16 -3.61
N GLN A 35 1.47 -9.94 -2.65
CA GLN A 35 2.05 -11.26 -2.31
C GLN A 35 1.97 -12.25 -3.46
N ALA A 36 0.88 -12.23 -4.25
CA ALA A 36 0.72 -13.09 -5.42
C ALA A 36 1.78 -12.84 -6.51
N ILE A 37 2.43 -11.67 -6.49
CA ILE A 37 3.49 -11.26 -7.41
C ILE A 37 4.85 -11.13 -6.72
N LEU A 38 5.05 -11.85 -5.61
CA LEU A 38 6.33 -11.96 -4.88
C LEU A 38 6.84 -10.63 -4.30
N LEU A 39 5.94 -9.69 -4.01
CA LEU A 39 6.25 -8.46 -3.29
C LEU A 39 5.77 -8.57 -1.83
N ARG A 40 6.62 -8.15 -0.90
CA ARG A 40 6.29 -8.04 0.54
C ARG A 40 6.38 -6.60 1.01
N VAL A 41 5.66 -6.27 2.08
CA VAL A 41 5.80 -4.96 2.73
C VAL A 41 7.21 -4.83 3.32
N HIS A 42 7.92 -3.78 2.89
CA HIS A 42 9.20 -3.38 3.44
C HIS A 42 9.03 -2.32 4.54
N SER A 43 8.19 -1.32 4.29
CA SER A 43 7.89 -0.27 5.25
C SER A 43 6.52 0.36 5.00
N VAL A 44 5.95 0.94 6.07
CA VAL A 44 4.72 1.73 6.03
C VAL A 44 4.97 3.03 6.78
N SER A 45 4.70 4.16 6.14
CA SER A 45 4.73 5.49 6.76
C SER A 45 3.33 6.08 6.74
N HIS A 46 2.80 6.47 7.90
CA HIS A 46 1.44 6.99 8.03
C HIS A 46 1.45 8.46 8.46
N GLN A 47 0.51 9.23 7.92
CA GLN A 47 0.28 10.62 8.30
C GLN A 47 -1.22 10.89 8.39
N VAL A 48 -1.61 11.78 9.30
CA VAL A 48 -2.96 12.34 9.35
C VAL A 48 -2.87 13.79 8.93
N THR A 49 -3.68 14.17 7.94
CA THR A 49 -3.91 15.56 7.55
C THR A 49 -5.36 15.95 7.83
N ILE A 50 -5.67 17.23 7.67
CA ILE A 50 -7.03 17.74 7.75
C ILE A 50 -7.50 18.03 6.33
N ASP A 51 -8.69 17.55 5.99
CA ASP A 51 -9.31 17.84 4.68
C ASP A 51 -9.90 19.26 4.62
N GLU A 52 -10.40 19.65 3.45
CA GLU A 52 -11.02 20.96 3.21
C GLU A 52 -12.24 21.23 4.13
N LYS A 53 -12.83 20.19 4.73
CA LYS A 53 -14.00 20.26 5.60
C LYS A 53 -13.61 20.22 7.09
N GLY A 54 -12.33 20.28 7.41
CA GLY A 54 -11.83 20.24 8.79
C GLY A 54 -11.84 18.83 9.41
N ARG A 55 -11.97 17.76 8.61
CA ARG A 55 -12.06 16.38 9.11
C ARG A 55 -10.70 15.68 8.99
N PRO A 56 -10.39 14.72 9.88
CA PRO A 56 -9.21 13.89 9.73
C PRO A 56 -9.21 13.13 8.39
N TYR A 57 -8.08 13.17 7.72
CA TYR A 57 -7.80 12.47 6.48
C TYR A 57 -6.52 11.66 6.65
N TYR A 58 -6.67 10.35 6.58
CA TYR A 58 -5.61 9.40 6.89
C TYR A 58 -4.90 9.04 5.60
N THR A 59 -3.58 9.14 5.57
CA THR A 59 -2.75 8.79 4.43
C THR A 59 -1.62 7.86 4.84
N ALA A 60 -1.20 6.99 3.91
CA ALA A 60 -0.05 6.13 4.11
C ALA A 60 0.72 5.93 2.82
N VAL A 61 2.04 5.79 2.96
CA VAL A 61 2.95 5.33 1.90
C VAL A 61 3.41 3.93 2.28
N VAL A 62 3.21 2.97 1.40
CA VAL A 62 3.69 1.59 1.57
C VAL A 62 4.77 1.30 0.55
N HIS A 63 5.96 0.95 1.02
CA HIS A 63 7.04 0.46 0.19
C HIS A 63 7.00 -1.07 0.21
N TYR A 64 6.80 -1.66 -0.96
CA TYR A 64 6.90 -3.08 -1.20
C TYR A 64 8.24 -3.42 -1.85
N LYS A 65 8.81 -4.56 -1.47
CA LYS A 65 10.08 -5.07 -2.01
C LYS A 65 9.91 -6.52 -2.46
N ALA A 66 10.67 -6.91 -3.49
CA ALA A 66 10.77 -8.30 -3.89
C ALA A 66 11.24 -9.16 -2.70
N ILE A 67 10.71 -10.38 -2.62
CA ILE A 67 11.11 -11.39 -1.63
C ILE A 67 12.53 -11.87 -1.91
#